data_AF-A0A7C7Q134-F1
#
_entry.id   AF-A0A7C7Q134-F1
#
_cell.length_a   1.000
_cell.length_b   1.000
_cell.length_c   1.000
_cell.angle_alpha   90.00
_cell.angle_beta   90.00
_cell.angle_gamma   90.00
#
_symmetry.space_group_name_H-M   'P 1'
#
loop_
_entity.id
_entity.type
_entity.pdbx_description
1 polymer ?
#
loop_
_entity_poly.entity_id
_entity_poly.type
_entity_poly.pdbx_seq_one_letter_code
_entity_poly.pdbx_strand_id
1 'polypeptide(L)'
;MHGLKNYNLVVEPWPGNPGPLRPVGRPGYRWRVTWELNGEFYAEGFEDTHSTARAAAEAYLTQQGIKVMSAYRPALRAIAEKARAEKSVE
;
A
#
# COMPACT_ATOMS: atom_id res chain seq x y z
N MET A 1 -15.13 -17.82 5.12
CA MET A 1 -15.46 -16.47 4.65
C MET A 1 -14.38 -15.52 5.15
N HIS A 2 -13.35 -15.25 4.35
CA HIS A 2 -12.28 -14.32 4.73
C HIS A 2 -12.87 -12.90 4.69
N GLY A 3 -12.84 -12.19 5.82
CA GLY A 3 -13.41 -10.84 5.98
C GLY A 3 -13.09 -9.97 4.78
N LEU A 4 -14.13 -9.61 4.04
CA LEU A 4 -14.07 -8.90 2.77
C LEU A 4 -13.28 -7.61 3.00
N LYS A 5 -12.07 -7.55 2.43
CA LYS A 5 -11.33 -6.30 2.35
C LYS A 5 -12.14 -5.42 1.41
N ASN A 6 -12.55 -4.24 1.85
CA ASN A 6 -13.23 -3.23 1.01
C ASN A 6 -12.31 -2.66 -0.10
N TYR A 7 -11.16 -3.28 -0.34
CA TYR A 7 -10.18 -2.89 -1.32
C TYR A 7 -9.45 -4.11 -1.87
N ASN A 8 -9.04 -4.00 -3.13
CA ASN A 8 -8.13 -4.91 -3.80
C ASN A 8 -6.88 -4.12 -4.21
N LEU A 9 -5.71 -4.68 -3.92
CA LEU A 9 -4.40 -4.08 -4.18
C LEU A 9 -3.56 -5.10 -4.96
N VAL A 10 -3.13 -4.71 -6.14
CA VAL A 10 -2.29 -5.50 -7.03
C VAL A 10 -1.00 -4.73 -7.29
N VAL A 11 0.14 -5.41 -7.18
CA VAL A 11 1.44 -4.89 -7.59
C VAL A 11 1.99 -5.86 -8.61
N GLU A 12 2.33 -5.37 -9.80
CA GLU A 12 2.86 -6.20 -10.88
C GLU A 12 4.08 -5.54 -11.53
N PRO A 13 5.07 -6.32 -11.98
CA PRO A 13 6.18 -5.79 -12.75
C PRO A 13 5.66 -5.20 -14.06
N TRP A 14 6.16 -4.02 -14.41
CA TRP A 14 5.75 -3.29 -15.60
C TRP A 14 6.97 -2.97 -16.47
N PRO A 15 6.99 -3.42 -17.74
CA PRO A 15 8.19 -3.32 -18.57
C PRO A 15 8.49 -1.90 -19.07
N GLY A 16 7.55 -0.96 -18.95
CA GLY A 16 7.77 0.43 -19.37
C GLY A 16 6.88 1.42 -18.63
N ASN A 17 7.38 1.98 -17.54
CA ASN A 17 6.75 3.10 -16.83
C ASN A 17 6.75 4.36 -17.73
N PRO A 18 5.62 5.02 -18.03
CA PRO A 18 5.60 6.28 -18.77
C PRO A 18 6.28 7.39 -17.96
N GLY A 19 7.61 7.45 -18.02
CA GLY A 19 8.39 8.53 -17.45
C GLY A 19 8.17 9.83 -18.23
N PRO A 20 8.40 11.00 -17.62
CA PRO A 20 8.08 12.31 -18.20
C PRO A 20 8.88 12.68 -19.46
N LEU A 21 9.87 11.87 -19.88
CA LEU A 21 10.87 12.28 -20.88
C LEU A 21 11.12 11.31 -22.05
N ARG A 22 10.56 10.08 -22.12
CA ARG A 22 10.80 9.18 -23.29
C ARG A 22 9.68 8.16 -23.55
N PRO A 23 9.55 7.68 -24.80
CA PRO A 23 8.62 6.60 -25.18
C PRO A 23 9.08 5.18 -24.74
N VAL A 24 10.27 5.04 -24.14
CA VAL A 24 10.77 3.77 -23.62
C VAL A 24 10.79 3.88 -22.10
N GLY A 25 9.71 3.41 -21.48
CA GLY A 25 9.56 3.48 -20.04
C GLY A 25 10.63 2.69 -19.29
N ARG A 26 10.99 3.11 -18.08
CA ARG A 26 11.87 2.31 -17.21
C ARG A 26 11.13 1.08 -16.71
N PRO A 27 11.77 -0.10 -16.64
CA PRO A 27 11.18 -1.25 -15.97
C PRO A 27 10.97 -0.90 -14.49
N GLY A 28 9.78 -1.19 -13.98
CA GLY A 28 9.40 -0.88 -12.61
C GLY A 28 8.23 -1.75 -12.18
N TYR A 29 7.47 -1.25 -11.22
CA TYR A 29 6.30 -1.92 -10.69
C TYR A 29 5.10 -0.99 -10.77
N ARG A 30 4.04 -1.46 -11.41
CA ARG A 30 2.75 -0.80 -11.41
C ARG A 30 1.97 -1.30 -10.20
N TRP A 31 1.45 -0.38 -9.40
CA TRP A 31 0.46 -0.69 -8.40
C TRP A 31 -0.93 -0.24 -8.87
N ARG A 32 -1.94 -1.06 -8.61
CA ARG A 32 -3.34 -0.78 -8.88
C ARG A 32 -4.13 -1.06 -7.62
N VAL A 33 -4.95 -0.10 -7.21
CA VAL A 33 -5.91 -0.27 -6.14
C VAL A 33 -7.32 -0.04 -6.64
N THR A 34 -8.22 -0.91 -6.20
CA THR A 34 -9.66 -0.77 -6.39
C THR A 34 -10.29 -0.81 -5.01
N TRP A 35 -11.28 0.03 -4.74
CA TRP A 35 -11.97 0.01 -3.46
C TRP A 35 -13.42 0.45 -3.59
N GLU A 36 -14.22 -0.01 -2.63
CA GLU A 36 -15.62 0.36 -2.54
C GLU A 36 -15.85 1.34 -1.39
N LEU A 37 -16.17 2.59 -1.74
CA LEU A 37 -16.56 3.63 -0.79
C LEU A 37 -17.70 4.47 -1.38
N ASN A 38 -18.93 3.95 -1.32
CA ASN A 38 -20.12 4.52 -2.01
C ASN A 38 -20.04 4.44 -3.55
N GLY A 39 -19.29 3.47 -4.08
CA GLY A 39 -19.04 3.25 -5.52
C GLY A 39 -17.71 2.52 -5.72
N GLU A 40 -17.45 2.00 -6.92
CA GLU A 40 -16.17 1.37 -7.27
C GLU A 40 -15.18 2.44 -7.74
N PHE A 41 -14.10 2.61 -6.98
CA PHE A 41 -13.03 3.57 -7.29
C PHE A 41 -11.77 2.84 -7.71
N TYR A 42 -10.98 3.51 -8.55
CA TYR A 42 -9.75 2.98 -9.13
C TYR A 42 -8.62 4.01 -9.02
N ALA A 43 -7.44 3.57 -8.60
CA ALA A 43 -6.22 4.34 -8.73
C ALA A 43 -5.05 3.45 -9.12
N GLU A 44 -4.11 4.00 -9.88
CA GLU A 44 -2.87 3.33 -10.24
C GLU A 44 -1.68 4.28 -10.13
N GLY A 45 -0.50 3.69 -9.98
CA GLY A 45 0.76 4.41 -9.99
C GLY A 45 1.93 3.49 -10.29
N PHE A 46 3.11 4.09 -10.41
CA PHE A 46 4.32 3.37 -10.81
C PHE A 46 5.46 3.73 -9.88
N GLU A 47 6.26 2.72 -9.53
CA GLU A 47 7.42 2.86 -8.67
C GLU A 47 8.57 1.98 -9.17
N ASP A 48 9.80 2.29 -8.75
CA ASP A 48 10.99 1.56 -9.19
C ASP A 48 11.10 0.14 -8.60
N THR A 49 10.49 -0.11 -7.44
CA THR A 49 10.59 -1.41 -6.74
C THR A 49 9.23 -1.93 -6.27
N HIS A 50 9.12 -3.24 -6.08
CA HIS A 50 7.90 -3.87 -5.59
C HIS A 50 7.50 -3.36 -4.20
N SER A 51 8.48 -3.19 -3.30
CA SER A 51 8.25 -2.70 -1.94
C SER A 51 7.76 -1.26 -1.93
N THR A 52 8.35 -0.38 -2.74
CA THR A 52 7.90 1.01 -2.86
C THR A 52 6.53 1.11 -3.53
N ALA A 53 6.26 0.33 -4.58
CA ALA A 53 4.93 0.23 -5.21
C ALA A 53 3.85 -0.18 -4.21
N ARG A 54 4.14 -1.19 -3.39
CA ARG A 54 3.23 -1.63 -2.35
C ARG A 54 3.02 -0.55 -1.29
N ALA A 55 4.10 0.07 -0.80
CA ALA A 55 4.00 1.13 0.21
C ALA A 55 3.19 2.33 -0.30
N ALA A 56 3.39 2.74 -1.55
CA ALA A 56 2.64 3.81 -2.20
C ALA A 56 1.14 3.48 -2.30
N ALA A 57 0.80 2.27 -2.74
CA ALA A 57 -0.59 1.80 -2.80
C ALA A 57 -1.25 1.72 -1.41
N GLU A 58 -0.54 1.20 -0.41
CA GLU A 58 -1.05 1.13 0.97
C GLU A 58 -1.24 2.54 1.59
N ALA A 59 -0.32 3.46 1.31
CA ALA A 59 -0.42 4.86 1.72
C ALA A 59 -1.62 5.56 1.05
N TYR A 60 -1.82 5.32 -0.25
CA TYR A 60 -2.94 5.88 -1.01
C TYR A 60 -4.29 5.42 -0.43
N LEU A 61 -4.46 4.12 -0.19
CA LEU A 61 -5.66 3.59 0.46
C LEU A 61 -5.89 4.20 1.85
N THR A 62 -4.81 4.37 2.62
CA THR A 62 -4.89 5.01 3.95
C THR A 62 -5.35 6.47 3.85
N GLN A 63 -4.89 7.23 2.84
CA GLN A 63 -5.36 8.60 2.57
C GLN A 63 -6.86 8.65 2.22
N GLN A 64 -7.38 7.62 1.54
CA GLN A 64 -8.82 7.49 1.25
C GLN A 64 -9.65 7.02 2.46
N GLY A 65 -9.04 6.87 3.65
CA GLY A 65 -9.70 6.40 4.86
C GLY A 65 -9.88 4.88 4.92
N ILE A 66 -9.22 4.13 4.02
CA ILE A 66 -9.29 2.67 3.99
C ILE A 66 -8.22 2.09 4.89
N LYS A 67 -8.67 1.33 5.89
CA LYS A 67 -7.77 0.64 6.82
C LYS A 67 -7.09 -0.54 6.15
N VAL A 68 -5.83 -0.34 5.74
CA VAL A 68 -4.98 -1.41 5.23
C VAL A 68 -4.36 -2.18 6.41
N MET A 69 -4.87 -3.38 6.70
CA MET A 69 -4.37 -4.24 7.78
C MET A 69 -2.87 -4.63 7.65
N SER A 70 -2.30 -4.58 6.44
CA SER A 70 -0.87 -4.83 6.17
C SER A 70 0.02 -3.76 6.82
N ALA A 71 -0.27 -2.48 6.58
CA ALA A 71 0.42 -1.34 7.19
C ALA A 71 0.16 -1.20 8.70
N TYR A 72 -0.97 -1.71 9.19
CA TYR A 72 -1.33 -1.63 10.61
C TYR A 72 -0.54 -2.60 11.51
N ARG A 73 -0.01 -3.70 10.96
CA ARG A 73 0.71 -4.73 11.75
C ARG A 73 2.07 -4.25 12.29
N PRO A 74 2.94 -3.57 11.51
CA PRO A 74 4.17 -2.99 12.04
C PRO A 74 3.91 -1.92 13.11
N ALA A 75 2.90 -1.06 12.89
CA ALA A 75 2.55 0.00 13.84
C ALA A 75 2.00 -0.57 15.16
N LEU A 76 1.12 -1.57 15.11
CA LEU A 76 0.64 -2.26 16.32
C LEU A 76 1.77 -2.98 17.05
N ARG A 77 2.74 -3.57 16.33
CA ARG A 77 3.91 -4.18 16.94
C ARG A 77 4.78 -3.14 17.65
N ALA A 78 5.05 -2.00 17.01
CA ALA A 78 5.83 -0.92 17.61
C ALA A 78 5.14 -0.34 18.86
N ILE A 79 3.81 -0.18 18.83
CA ILE A 79 3.04 0.27 19.98
C ILE A 79 3.05 -0.78 21.11
N ALA A 80 2.92 -2.07 20.78
CA ALA A 80 2.98 -3.16 21.75
C ALA A 80 4.39 -3.33 22.38
N GLU A 81 5.45 -3.16 21.58
CA GLU A 81 6.84 -3.16 22.08
C GLU A 81 7.09 -1.98 23.01
N LYS A 82 6.58 -0.79 22.67
CA LYS A 82 6.67 0.40 23.52
C LYS A 82 5.92 0.23 24.85
N ALA A 83 4.68 -0.27 24.80
CA ALA A 83 3.88 -0.53 26.01
C ALA A 83 4.49 -1.61 26.92
N ARG A 84 5.22 -2.59 26.35
CA ARG A 84 5.95 -3.60 27.12
C ARG A 84 7.20 -3.03 27.78
N ALA A 85 7.90 -2.10 27.12
CA ALA A 85 9.06 -1.42 27.67
C ALA A 85 8.66 -0.53 28.88
N GLU A 86 7.53 0.16 28.80
CA GLU A 86 7.02 1.00 29.89
C GLU A 86 6.56 0.18 31.12
N LYS A 87 6.05 -1.03 30.93
CA LYS A 87 5.63 -1.94 32.03
C LYS A 87 6.77 -2.65 32.77
N SER A 88 8.00 -2.55 32.29
CA SER A 88 9.18 -3.20 32.91
C SER A 88 10.00 -2.26 33.78
N VAL A 89 9.54 -1.01 33.95
CA VAL A 89 10.16 0.04 34.78
C VAL A 89 9.19 0.44 35.91
N GLU A 90 8.64 -0.56 36.60
CA GLU A 90 7.92 -0.39 37.88
C GLU A 90 8.23 -1.56 38.80
#